data_AF-A0AA39T8I3-F1
#
_entry.id   AF-A0AA39T8I3-F1
#
_cell.length_a   1.000
_cell.length_b   1.000
_cell.length_c   1.000
_cell.angle_alpha   90.00
_cell.angle_beta   90.00
_cell.angle_gamma   90.00
#
_symmetry.space_group_name_H-M   'P 1'
#
loop_
_entity.id
_entity.type
_entity.pdbx_description
1 polymer ?
#
loop_
_entity_poly.entity_id
_entity_poly.type
_entity_poly.pdbx_seq_one_letter_code
_entity_poly.pdbx_strand_id
1 'polypeptide(L)'
;MKYEWFHDDESYTELLLASGVFGFPILLYRPINPVIQASLRTCIEVLEVESALHLTASIPPPMNSARLVLVGDSETSDRRAISKIPGEAWTEIFKWTLDGQPPFDISQTQEGPWLLGRICSWFRALVVSRSPIWTNIKLDVPRPSPTRVTVPSAQSYGHLLRSVLDRSGGLPLSFALSIRDISTGNILLPCLIKEIKRWKSAWIMAPRSILGLITTKKSALNIERSHPAGTAQVLEAIGLMALHDTRGLWVRSGEVFRDAPRLRSARLLGVLTRGIPWSQLTDLCIGKVKISDVLDILPSCQELRRLRLLKGLITNPKLADSSSDSDDLAVAGPDPEEEVPTSEEGSLVGGTDQAKITLANLEVLEFFDPEILGYLHAPSSRVLTIKTTLPFLSDFRALSDFLTSSSAIRILDVVIFEFNINSLAELFPLMPEVRDLQVKVCSRDATLQGGADHLLDSLKTGLPMLKQFTSEGEGALFSEEKLREVLETRKANGCALSRVEISSSLCIYSDD
;
A
#
# COMPACT_ATOMS: atom_id res chain seq x y z
N MET A 1 -25.33 -14.57 26.22
CA MET A 1 -25.80 -13.30 25.62
C MET A 1 -24.94 -12.18 26.18
N LYS A 2 -23.93 -11.75 25.42
CA LYS A 2 -23.11 -10.56 25.67
C LYS A 2 -23.22 -9.73 24.40
N TYR A 3 -23.81 -8.54 24.51
CA TYR A 3 -23.80 -7.55 23.45
C TYR A 3 -22.46 -6.82 23.52
N GLU A 4 -21.61 -7.01 22.52
CA GLU A 4 -20.44 -6.16 22.29
C GLU A 4 -20.84 -5.08 21.29
N TRP A 5 -20.57 -3.83 21.67
CA TRP A 5 -20.78 -2.65 20.86
C TRP A 5 -19.66 -2.55 19.84
N PHE A 6 -20.00 -2.60 18.55
CA PHE A 6 -19.08 -2.25 17.46
C PHE A 6 -19.07 -0.71 17.32
N HIS A 7 -17.88 -0.13 17.31
CA HIS A 7 -17.64 1.24 16.89
C HIS A 7 -16.60 1.20 15.78
N ASP A 8 -17.02 1.70 14.62
CA ASP A 8 -16.43 1.64 13.28
C ASP A 8 -15.17 2.52 13.12
N ASP A 9 -14.26 2.08 12.22
CA ASP A 9 -13.12 2.75 11.52
C ASP A 9 -11.85 1.86 11.37
N GLU A 10 -11.78 0.68 12.00
CA GLU A 10 -10.53 -0.12 12.04
C GLU A 10 -10.25 -0.97 10.79
N SER A 11 -11.28 -1.37 10.05
CA SER A 11 -11.22 -2.28 8.88
C SER A 11 -10.40 -1.74 7.71
N TYR A 12 -10.51 -0.45 7.40
CA TYR A 12 -9.86 0.13 6.22
C TYR A 12 -8.31 0.12 6.31
N THR A 13 -7.77 0.27 7.51
CA THR A 13 -6.32 0.33 7.72
C THR A 13 -5.69 -1.06 7.70
N GLU A 14 -6.37 -2.06 8.28
CA GLU A 14 -5.91 -3.45 8.25
C GLU A 14 -6.06 -4.07 6.86
N LEU A 15 -7.11 -3.74 6.11
CA LEU A 15 -7.27 -4.18 4.71
C LEU A 15 -6.19 -3.63 3.79
N LEU A 16 -5.80 -2.36 3.92
CA LEU A 16 -4.70 -1.78 3.14
C LEU A 16 -3.35 -2.45 3.47
N LEU A 17 -3.17 -2.93 4.71
CA LEU A 17 -1.99 -3.68 5.17
C LEU A 17 -2.00 -5.12 4.63
N ALA A 18 -3.15 -5.79 4.62
CA ALA A 18 -3.30 -7.18 4.18
C ALA A 18 -3.30 -7.35 2.66
N SER A 19 -3.80 -6.38 1.89
CA SER A 19 -3.95 -6.47 0.42
C SER A 19 -2.66 -6.22 -0.38
N GLY A 20 -1.48 -6.18 0.25
CA GLY A 20 -0.21 -5.95 -0.44
C GLY A 20 -0.01 -4.53 -0.98
N VAL A 21 -0.88 -3.60 -0.61
CA VAL A 21 -0.91 -2.27 -1.22
C VAL A 21 0.28 -1.41 -0.76
N PHE A 22 0.99 -1.79 0.31
CA PHE A 22 2.16 -1.09 0.85
C PHE A 22 3.43 -1.11 0.00
N GLY A 23 3.42 -1.64 -1.23
CA GLY A 23 4.51 -1.42 -2.19
C GLY A 23 5.85 -2.03 -1.80
N PHE A 24 5.93 -2.75 -0.67
CA PHE A 24 6.84 -3.88 -0.62
C PHE A 24 6.30 -4.87 -1.65
N PRO A 25 7.11 -5.37 -2.59
CA PRO A 25 6.69 -6.52 -3.35
C PRO A 25 6.24 -7.55 -2.33
N ILE A 26 4.97 -8.00 -2.41
CA ILE A 26 4.65 -9.34 -1.93
C ILE A 26 5.50 -10.23 -2.83
N LEU A 27 6.76 -10.42 -2.46
CA LEU A 27 7.47 -11.63 -2.81
C LEU A 27 6.58 -12.70 -2.21
N LEU A 28 5.84 -13.40 -3.06
CA LEU A 28 5.25 -14.68 -2.72
C LEU A 28 6.25 -15.40 -1.82
N TYR A 29 5.84 -15.62 -0.58
CA TYR A 29 6.62 -16.18 0.51
C TYR A 29 7.61 -17.20 -0.07
N ARG A 30 8.88 -16.83 -0.23
CA ARG A 30 9.90 -17.85 -0.43
C ARG A 30 10.13 -18.40 0.97
N PRO A 31 9.73 -19.65 1.27
CA PRO A 31 10.10 -20.23 2.54
C PRO A 31 11.62 -20.08 2.68
N ILE A 32 12.05 -19.55 3.83
CA ILE A 32 13.45 -19.57 4.23
C ILE A 32 13.95 -20.97 3.95
N ASN A 33 15.16 -21.10 3.37
CA ASN A 33 15.76 -22.41 3.15
C ASN A 33 15.63 -23.20 4.47
N PRO A 34 14.88 -24.31 4.50
CA PRO A 34 14.59 -25.02 5.73
C PRO A 34 15.86 -25.50 6.44
N VAL A 35 16.98 -25.62 5.71
CA VAL A 35 18.32 -25.89 6.25
C VAL A 35 18.83 -24.72 7.08
N ILE A 36 18.71 -23.47 6.62
CA ILE A 36 19.13 -22.29 7.38
C ILE A 36 18.25 -22.11 8.61
N GLN A 37 16.93 -22.32 8.45
CA GLN A 37 15.99 -22.25 9.57
C GLN A 37 16.25 -23.34 10.61
N ALA A 38 16.55 -24.57 10.17
CA ALA A 38 16.94 -25.66 11.05
C ALA A 38 18.28 -25.38 11.73
N SER A 39 19.30 -24.91 11.00
CA SER A 39 20.60 -24.56 11.59
C SER A 39 20.50 -23.43 12.61
N LEU A 40 19.69 -22.40 12.34
CA LEU A 40 19.44 -21.33 13.30
C LEU A 40 18.62 -21.81 14.50
N ARG A 41 17.61 -22.65 14.27
CA ARG A 41 16.83 -23.25 15.36
C ARG A 41 17.71 -24.14 16.23
N THR A 42 18.58 -24.97 15.66
CA THR A 42 19.56 -25.76 16.42
C THR A 42 20.56 -24.86 17.17
N CYS A 43 21.04 -23.77 16.55
CA CYS A 43 21.90 -22.82 17.26
C CYS A 43 21.17 -22.13 18.43
N ILE A 44 19.90 -21.77 18.24
CA ILE A 44 19.05 -21.16 19.27
C ILE A 44 18.76 -22.18 20.38
N GLU A 45 18.40 -23.42 20.05
CA GLU A 45 18.13 -24.49 21.02
C GLU A 45 19.39 -24.83 21.85
N VAL A 46 20.56 -24.92 21.21
CA VAL A 46 21.84 -25.12 21.90
C VAL A 46 22.13 -23.95 22.86
N LEU A 47 21.83 -22.72 22.45
CA LEU A 47 22.07 -21.53 23.28
C LEU A 47 21.01 -21.32 24.37
N GLU A 48 19.77 -21.73 24.15
CA GLU A 48 18.69 -21.71 25.16
C GLU A 48 18.94 -22.74 26.26
N VAL A 49 19.44 -23.93 25.92
CA VAL A 49 19.90 -24.94 26.89
C VAL A 49 21.05 -24.38 27.74
N GLU A 50 21.98 -23.63 27.16
CA GLU A 50 23.07 -22.97 27.89
C GLU A 50 22.62 -21.76 28.73
N SER A 51 21.66 -20.97 28.26
CA SER A 51 21.08 -19.87 29.04
C SER A 51 20.24 -20.36 30.23
N ALA A 52 19.54 -21.48 30.10
CA ALA A 52 18.84 -22.14 31.20
C ALA A 52 19.80 -22.72 32.26
N LEU A 53 20.98 -23.17 31.83
CA LEU A 53 22.07 -23.62 32.71
C LEU A 53 22.73 -22.45 33.48
N HIS A 54 22.74 -21.24 32.93
CA HIS A 54 23.31 -20.07 33.61
C HIS A 54 22.33 -19.30 34.50
N LEU A 55 21.02 -19.40 34.29
CA LEU A 55 20.00 -18.73 35.11
C LEU A 55 19.62 -19.48 36.41
N THR A 56 20.11 -20.71 36.62
CA THR A 56 19.90 -21.47 37.86
C THR A 56 21.01 -21.28 38.91
N ALA A 57 21.98 -20.38 38.68
CA ALA A 57 23.14 -20.17 39.55
C ALA A 57 23.00 -19.05 40.62
N SER A 58 21.80 -18.78 41.16
CA SER A 58 21.64 -17.79 42.25
C SER A 58 20.65 -18.17 43.36
N ILE A 59 20.45 -19.46 43.63
CA ILE A 59 19.80 -19.93 44.86
C ILE A 59 20.56 -21.18 45.33
N PRO A 60 21.06 -21.27 46.58
CA PRO A 60 21.69 -22.50 47.06
C PRO A 60 20.62 -23.47 47.59
N PRO A 61 20.58 -24.74 47.14
CA PRO A 61 19.97 -25.81 47.91
C PRO A 61 21.03 -26.80 48.44
N PRO A 62 20.69 -27.57 49.48
CA PRO A 62 21.63 -28.43 50.18
C PRO A 62 21.96 -29.67 49.35
N MET A 63 23.17 -30.18 49.62
CA MET A 63 23.76 -31.39 49.08
C MET A 63 22.78 -32.56 49.06
N ASN A 64 22.52 -33.11 47.87
CA ASN A 64 22.54 -34.56 47.67
C ASN A 64 22.86 -34.90 46.22
N SER A 65 23.75 -35.88 46.11
CA SER A 65 24.53 -36.25 44.93
C SER A 65 23.68 -37.00 43.90
N ALA A 66 23.51 -36.41 42.72
CA ALA A 66 23.24 -37.13 41.47
C ALA A 66 24.04 -36.45 40.36
N ARG A 67 25.26 -36.97 40.16
CA ARG A 67 26.23 -36.50 39.17
C ARG A 67 25.83 -37.05 37.79
N LEU A 68 25.05 -36.28 37.03
CA LEU A 68 24.85 -36.53 35.61
C LEU A 68 26.11 -36.04 34.87
N VAL A 69 27.04 -36.97 34.64
CA VAL A 69 28.19 -36.75 33.76
C VAL A 69 27.67 -36.81 32.32
N LEU A 70 27.40 -35.66 31.72
CA LEU A 70 27.32 -35.57 30.26
C LEU A 70 28.74 -35.55 29.71
N VAL A 71 29.14 -36.70 29.18
CA VAL A 71 30.32 -36.92 28.34
C VAL A 71 30.08 -36.21 27.01
N GLY A 72 31.02 -35.34 26.61
CA GLY A 72 30.96 -34.67 25.30
C GLY A 72 32.08 -33.67 25.02
N ASP A 73 33.36 -34.07 25.13
CA ASP A 73 34.54 -33.21 24.84
C ASP A 73 34.69 -32.77 23.35
N SER A 74 33.67 -32.92 22.49
CA SER A 74 33.72 -32.53 21.07
C SER A 74 33.23 -31.09 20.79
N GLU A 75 32.49 -30.45 21.70
CA GLU A 75 31.87 -29.14 21.47
C GLU A 75 32.87 -27.95 21.40
N THR A 76 34.08 -28.13 21.92
CA THR A 76 35.09 -27.06 21.91
C THR A 76 35.71 -26.81 20.53
N SER A 77 35.62 -27.79 19.62
CA SER A 77 36.13 -27.66 18.24
C SER A 77 35.19 -26.81 17.38
N ASP A 78 33.87 -26.99 17.52
CA ASP A 78 32.89 -26.31 16.68
C ASP A 78 32.71 -24.81 17.03
N ARG A 79 32.86 -24.45 18.32
CA ARG A 79 32.92 -23.03 18.74
C ARG A 79 34.06 -22.25 18.09
N ARG A 80 35.16 -22.93 17.74
CA ARG A 80 36.29 -22.31 17.01
C ARG A 80 36.01 -22.16 15.52
N ALA A 81 35.04 -22.88 14.95
CA ALA A 81 34.70 -22.74 13.53
C ALA A 81 33.83 -21.50 13.29
N ILE A 82 32.82 -21.27 14.13
CA ILE A 82 31.88 -20.13 14.04
C ILE A 82 32.62 -18.79 14.22
N SER A 83 33.56 -18.72 15.16
CA SER A 83 34.35 -17.52 15.46
C SER A 83 35.42 -17.17 14.41
N LYS A 84 35.69 -18.07 13.45
CA LYS A 84 36.64 -17.80 12.34
C LYS A 84 35.99 -17.08 11.16
N ILE A 85 34.66 -17.05 11.08
CA ILE A 85 33.96 -16.37 10.01
C ILE A 85 34.06 -14.84 10.26
N PRO A 86 34.52 -14.04 9.28
CA PRO A 86 34.63 -12.59 9.42
C PRO A 86 33.30 -11.91 9.78
N GLY A 87 33.36 -10.79 10.49
CA GLY A 87 32.15 -10.06 10.92
C GLY A 87 31.29 -9.57 9.76
N GLU A 88 31.90 -9.28 8.61
CA GLU A 88 31.22 -8.90 7.37
C GLU A 88 30.37 -10.04 6.83
N ALA A 89 30.90 -11.28 6.86
CA ALA A 89 30.17 -12.46 6.41
C ALA A 89 28.98 -12.76 7.34
N TRP A 90 29.12 -12.57 8.66
CA TRP A 90 27.98 -12.67 9.58
C TRP A 90 26.95 -11.59 9.39
N THR A 91 27.39 -10.35 9.13
CA THR A 91 26.47 -9.25 8.83
C THR A 91 25.67 -9.57 7.57
N GLU A 92 26.31 -10.15 6.56
CA GLU A 92 25.62 -10.61 5.36
C GLU A 92 24.65 -11.76 5.69
N ILE A 93 25.08 -12.78 6.44
CA ILE A 93 24.17 -13.85 6.90
C ILE A 93 22.95 -13.26 7.64
N PHE A 94 23.15 -12.29 8.54
CA PHE A 94 22.06 -11.64 9.25
C PHE A 94 21.12 -10.90 8.31
N LYS A 95 21.63 -10.20 7.29
CA LYS A 95 20.78 -9.63 6.25
C LYS A 95 19.98 -10.72 5.57
N TRP A 96 20.61 -11.79 5.09
CA TRP A 96 19.90 -12.88 4.40
C TRP A 96 18.84 -13.56 5.26
N THR A 97 19.02 -13.62 6.58
CA THR A 97 18.02 -14.15 7.52
C THR A 97 16.83 -13.20 7.72
N LEU A 98 17.03 -11.91 7.46
CA LEU A 98 16.01 -10.86 7.55
C LEU A 98 15.47 -10.46 6.18
N ASP A 99 16.19 -10.76 5.10
CA ASP A 99 15.86 -10.43 3.73
C ASP A 99 14.69 -11.30 3.26
N GLY A 100 13.77 -10.69 2.53
CA GLY A 100 12.50 -11.31 2.15
C GLY A 100 11.43 -11.26 3.25
N GLN A 101 11.77 -10.84 4.47
CA GLN A 101 10.76 -10.45 5.47
C GLN A 101 10.30 -9.01 5.22
N PRO A 102 9.08 -8.64 5.65
CA PRO A 102 8.69 -7.23 5.74
C PRO A 102 9.69 -6.47 6.63
N PRO A 103 9.74 -5.13 6.55
CA PRO A 103 10.53 -4.34 7.48
C PRO A 103 10.19 -4.73 8.92
N PHE A 104 11.20 -5.00 9.74
CA PHE A 104 10.98 -5.49 11.10
C PHE A 104 10.34 -4.41 11.95
N ASP A 105 9.40 -4.78 12.82
CA ASP A 105 8.75 -3.82 13.69
C ASP A 105 9.69 -3.49 14.86
N ILE A 106 10.11 -2.23 14.97
CA ILE A 106 11.07 -1.84 16.00
C ILE A 106 10.50 -2.03 17.41
N SER A 107 9.16 -1.95 17.56
CA SER A 107 8.47 -2.14 18.84
C SER A 107 8.50 -3.59 19.33
N GLN A 108 8.68 -4.54 18.41
CA GLN A 108 8.76 -5.97 18.69
C GLN A 108 10.20 -6.34 19.02
N THR A 109 10.57 -6.22 20.29
CA THR A 109 11.94 -6.52 20.74
C THR A 109 12.30 -8.01 20.78
N GLN A 110 11.35 -8.88 20.44
CA GLN A 110 11.52 -10.34 20.37
C GLN A 110 11.77 -10.85 18.95
N GLU A 111 11.80 -9.95 17.95
CA GLU A 111 12.05 -10.30 16.55
C GLU A 111 13.19 -9.46 15.95
N GLY A 112 13.55 -9.77 14.71
CA GLY A 112 14.49 -8.99 13.91
C GLY A 112 15.89 -8.89 14.53
N PRO A 113 16.58 -7.75 14.31
CA PRO A 113 17.92 -7.51 14.85
C PRO A 113 18.00 -7.58 16.39
N TRP A 114 16.91 -7.30 17.11
CA TRP A 114 16.90 -7.35 18.57
C TRP A 114 17.16 -8.77 19.09
N LEU A 115 16.52 -9.76 18.48
CA LEU A 115 16.68 -11.17 18.86
C LEU A 115 18.11 -11.65 18.57
N LEU A 116 18.67 -11.30 17.42
CA LEU A 116 20.06 -11.65 17.06
C LEU A 116 21.07 -11.17 18.12
N GLY A 117 20.85 -9.97 18.68
CA GLY A 117 21.69 -9.43 19.75
C GLY A 117 21.55 -10.11 21.11
N ARG A 118 20.59 -11.03 21.28
CA ARG A 118 20.39 -11.79 22.52
C ARG A 118 21.10 -13.15 22.51
N ILE A 119 21.39 -13.68 21.33
CA ILE A 119 22.02 -14.99 21.10
C ILE A 119 23.34 -15.14 21.87
N CYS A 120 24.31 -14.25 21.62
CA CYS A 120 25.56 -14.22 22.37
C CYS A 120 26.17 -12.81 22.36
N SER A 121 27.18 -12.56 23.21
CA SER A 121 27.84 -11.25 23.30
C SER A 121 28.50 -10.82 21.98
N TRP A 122 29.00 -11.78 21.21
CA TRP A 122 29.63 -11.51 19.92
C TRP A 122 28.62 -11.10 18.85
N PHE A 123 27.48 -11.82 18.74
CA PHE A 123 26.39 -11.41 17.85
C PHE A 123 25.83 -10.05 18.26
N ARG A 124 25.71 -9.79 19.57
CA ARG A 124 25.35 -8.47 20.07
C ARG A 124 26.31 -7.39 19.58
N ALA A 125 27.62 -7.63 19.64
CA ALA A 125 28.61 -6.68 19.14
C ALA A 125 28.44 -6.42 17.64
N LEU A 126 28.25 -7.46 16.83
CA LEU A 126 28.00 -7.33 15.39
C LEU A 126 26.71 -6.59 15.08
N VAL A 127 25.62 -6.94 15.77
CA VAL A 127 24.31 -6.31 15.61
C VAL A 127 24.35 -4.86 16.05
N VAL A 128 25.04 -4.53 17.14
CA VAL A 128 25.15 -3.14 17.64
C VAL A 128 26.12 -2.31 16.79
N SER A 129 27.12 -2.94 16.16
CA SER A 129 27.96 -2.27 15.18
C SER A 129 27.10 -1.75 14.03
N ARG A 130 27.49 -0.62 13.42
CA ARG A 130 26.69 0.14 12.44
C ARG A 130 26.29 -0.69 11.21
N SER A 131 25.26 -1.50 11.38
CA SER A 131 24.94 -2.61 10.49
C SER A 131 23.75 -2.27 9.60
N PRO A 132 23.78 -2.65 8.31
CA PRO A 132 22.65 -2.45 7.41
C PRO A 132 21.35 -3.13 7.85
N ILE A 133 21.40 -4.09 8.78
CA ILE A 133 20.19 -4.74 9.31
C ILE A 133 19.23 -3.75 10.01
N TRP A 134 19.70 -2.57 10.40
CA TRP A 134 18.89 -1.51 11.02
C TRP A 134 18.30 -0.52 10.02
N THR A 135 18.52 -0.69 8.71
CA THR A 135 18.09 0.30 7.72
C THR A 135 16.69 0.11 7.20
N ASN A 136 16.05 -1.05 7.42
CA ASN A 136 14.71 -1.35 6.93
C ASN A 136 13.74 -1.59 8.09
N ILE A 137 13.02 -0.55 8.50
CA ILE A 137 12.28 -0.54 9.78
C ILE A 137 10.79 -0.31 9.59
N LYS A 138 9.97 -0.93 10.42
CA LYS A 138 8.54 -0.63 10.59
C LYS A 138 8.30 -0.12 12.01
N LEU A 139 7.37 0.80 12.16
CA LEU A 139 6.85 1.17 13.46
C LEU A 139 5.35 1.41 13.35
N ASP A 140 4.56 0.61 14.07
CA ASP A 140 3.13 0.84 14.23
C ASP A 140 2.84 1.33 15.65
N VAL A 141 2.33 2.55 15.77
CA VAL A 141 1.95 3.14 17.05
C VAL A 141 0.47 2.84 17.26
N PRO A 142 0.14 1.90 18.17
CA PRO A 142 -1.25 1.53 18.42
C PRO A 142 -2.02 2.73 18.94
N ARG A 143 -3.31 2.80 18.59
CA ARG A 143 -4.23 3.78 19.18
C ARG A 143 -4.26 3.56 20.70
N PRO A 144 -4.19 4.62 21.53
CA PRO A 144 -4.43 4.47 22.95
C PRO A 144 -5.84 3.91 23.14
N SER A 145 -5.93 2.66 23.58
CA SER A 145 -7.18 2.00 23.89
C SER A 145 -7.40 2.05 25.41
N PRO A 146 -8.59 2.42 25.89
CA PRO A 146 -8.88 2.46 27.33
C PRO A 146 -8.74 1.08 27.99
N THR A 147 -8.81 0.00 27.22
CA THR A 147 -8.73 -1.38 27.73
C THR A 147 -7.30 -1.94 27.74
N ARG A 148 -6.33 -1.31 27.05
CA ARG A 148 -4.94 -1.80 27.03
C ARG A 148 -4.14 -1.17 28.16
N VAL A 149 -3.85 -2.00 29.17
CA VAL A 149 -3.24 -1.60 30.46
C VAL A 149 -1.83 -1.00 30.34
N THR A 150 -1.12 -1.18 29.22
CA THR A 150 0.24 -0.62 29.04
C THR A 150 0.55 -0.26 27.59
N VAL A 151 0.07 0.89 27.11
CA VAL A 151 0.60 1.48 25.87
C VAL A 151 1.93 2.17 26.20
N PRO A 152 3.05 1.83 25.52
CA PRO A 152 4.31 2.52 25.72
C PRO A 152 4.15 4.03 25.53
N SER A 153 4.82 4.82 26.36
CA SER A 153 4.77 6.28 26.24
C SER A 153 5.32 6.73 24.87
N ALA A 154 4.83 7.87 24.36
CA ALA A 154 5.36 8.48 23.15
C ALA A 154 6.90 8.70 23.20
N GLN A 155 7.43 8.99 24.40
CA GLN A 155 8.87 9.13 24.62
C GLN A 155 9.60 7.79 24.43
N SER A 156 9.02 6.68 24.88
CA SER A 156 9.59 5.33 24.70
C SER A 156 9.78 4.99 23.23
N TYR A 157 8.79 5.27 22.38
CA TYR A 157 8.93 5.13 20.92
C TYR A 157 10.01 6.05 20.36
N GLY A 158 10.08 7.29 20.84
CA GLY A 158 11.14 8.22 20.46
C GLY A 158 12.55 7.71 20.80
N HIS A 159 12.75 7.13 21.99
CA HIS A 159 14.02 6.53 22.39
C HIS A 159 14.38 5.31 21.54
N LEU A 160 13.40 4.46 21.28
CA LEU A 160 13.57 3.27 20.46
C LEU A 160 13.96 3.63 19.02
N LEU A 161 13.25 4.57 18.41
CA LEU A 161 13.56 5.08 17.08
C LEU A 161 14.97 5.67 17.02
N ARG A 162 15.36 6.51 17.99
CA ARG A 162 16.73 7.08 18.03
C ARG A 162 17.80 5.99 18.12
N SER A 163 17.59 4.97 18.97
CA SER A 163 18.52 3.83 19.07
C SER A 163 18.69 3.11 17.73
N VAL A 164 17.60 2.92 16.98
CA VAL A 164 17.63 2.33 15.63
C VAL A 164 18.35 3.24 14.63
N LEU A 165 18.05 4.54 14.64
CA LEU A 165 18.68 5.52 13.77
C LEU A 165 20.20 5.60 14.03
N ASP A 166 20.62 5.62 15.30
CA ASP A 166 22.03 5.64 15.70
C ASP A 166 22.78 4.38 15.20
N ARG A 167 22.14 3.20 15.33
CA ARG A 167 22.70 1.92 14.85
C ARG A 167 22.73 1.82 13.33
N SER A 168 21.75 2.39 12.64
CA SER A 168 21.74 2.43 11.18
C SER A 168 22.83 3.37 10.61
N GLY A 169 23.38 4.27 11.43
CA GLY A 169 24.54 5.09 11.09
C GLY A 169 24.25 6.10 9.98
N GLY A 170 24.99 6.04 8.87
CA GLY A 170 24.79 6.92 7.71
C GLY A 170 24.16 6.23 6.49
N LEU A 171 23.68 4.99 6.65
CA LEU A 171 23.25 4.14 5.54
C LEU A 171 21.85 4.54 5.01
N PRO A 172 21.50 4.31 3.73
CA PRO A 172 20.17 4.64 3.24
C PRO A 172 19.05 3.96 4.05
N LEU A 173 18.07 4.73 4.52
CA LEU A 173 16.95 4.31 5.37
C LEU A 173 15.70 4.02 4.55
N SER A 174 15.14 2.84 4.74
CA SER A 174 13.81 2.44 4.28
C SER A 174 12.90 2.26 5.49
N PHE A 175 11.74 2.90 5.52
CA PHE A 175 10.83 2.73 6.65
C PHE A 175 9.35 2.81 6.31
N ALA A 176 8.55 2.16 7.15
CA ALA A 176 7.10 2.28 7.20
C ALA A 176 6.66 2.70 8.61
N LEU A 177 5.90 3.78 8.70
CA LEU A 177 5.48 4.40 9.95
C LEU A 177 3.97 4.60 9.96
N SER A 178 3.31 4.03 10.96
CA SER A 178 1.90 4.22 11.24
C SER A 178 1.76 4.96 12.56
N ILE A 179 1.32 6.20 12.52
CA ILE A 179 1.11 7.07 13.68
C ILE A 179 -0.38 7.31 13.80
N ARG A 180 -1.04 6.79 14.83
CA ARG A 180 -2.45 7.14 15.10
C ARG A 180 -2.59 8.29 16.11
N ASP A 181 -1.58 8.51 16.92
CA ASP A 181 -1.56 9.52 17.98
C ASP A 181 -0.73 10.76 17.60
N ILE A 182 -1.32 11.94 17.74
CA ILE A 182 -0.69 13.23 17.42
C ILE A 182 0.54 13.47 18.33
N SER A 183 0.45 13.14 19.62
CA SER A 183 1.55 13.40 20.56
C SER A 183 2.81 12.60 20.19
N THR A 184 2.62 11.35 19.78
CA THR A 184 3.67 10.47 19.29
C THR A 184 4.19 10.94 17.93
N GLY A 185 3.32 11.37 17.02
CA GLY A 185 3.71 11.97 15.74
C GLY A 185 4.63 13.18 15.88
N ASN A 186 4.35 14.06 16.85
CA ASN A 186 5.16 15.23 17.16
C ASN A 186 6.58 14.89 17.68
N ILE A 187 6.81 13.66 18.15
CA ILE A 187 8.12 13.20 18.62
C ILE A 187 8.85 12.44 17.52
N LEU A 188 8.17 11.48 16.87
CA LEU A 188 8.79 10.57 15.91
C LEU A 188 9.15 11.24 14.61
N LEU A 189 8.21 12.01 14.04
CA LEU A 189 8.38 12.56 12.71
C LEU A 189 9.52 13.58 12.63
N PRO A 190 9.72 14.50 13.59
CA PRO A 190 10.90 15.35 13.62
C PRO A 190 12.22 14.57 13.74
N CYS A 191 12.23 13.41 14.41
CA CYS A 191 13.42 12.57 14.46
C CYS A 191 13.76 12.00 13.07
N LEU A 192 12.75 11.53 12.33
CA LEU A 192 12.96 11.02 10.97
C LEU A 192 13.31 12.12 9.97
N ILE A 193 12.67 13.29 10.05
CA ILE A 193 12.94 14.42 9.14
C ILE A 193 14.40 14.88 9.23
N LYS A 194 15.04 14.78 10.40
CA LYS A 194 16.49 15.04 10.54
C LYS A 194 17.36 14.10 9.70
N GLU A 195 16.86 12.90 9.41
CA GLU A 195 17.52 11.88 8.61
C GLU A 195 17.10 11.90 7.12
N ILE A 196 16.37 12.92 6.66
CA ILE A 196 15.78 12.95 5.32
C ILE A 196 16.77 12.77 4.17
N LYS A 197 18.03 13.24 4.33
CA LYS A 197 19.09 13.11 3.33
C LYS A 197 19.43 11.67 2.94
N ARG A 198 19.15 10.73 3.83
CA ARG A 198 19.43 9.31 3.67
C ARG A 198 18.15 8.49 3.52
N TRP A 199 16.97 9.09 3.42
CA TRP A 199 15.75 8.34 3.13
C TRP A 199 15.85 7.75 1.73
N LYS A 200 15.77 6.43 1.63
CA LYS A 200 15.65 5.66 0.39
C LYS A 200 14.18 5.41 0.05
N SER A 201 13.43 4.92 1.03
CA SER A 201 11.99 4.68 0.90
C SER A 201 11.29 5.10 2.19
N ALA A 202 10.23 5.90 2.10
CA ALA A 202 9.50 6.36 3.28
C ALA A 202 7.99 6.18 3.08
N TRP A 203 7.35 5.39 3.94
CA TRP A 203 5.90 5.20 3.94
C TRP A 203 5.35 5.69 5.27
N ILE A 204 4.58 6.78 5.26
CA ILE A 204 4.09 7.44 6.46
C ILE A 204 2.57 7.52 6.39
N MET A 205 1.94 6.86 7.33
CA MET A 205 0.51 6.90 7.57
C MET A 205 0.26 7.63 8.89
N ALA A 206 -0.38 8.78 8.86
CA ALA A 206 -0.56 9.63 10.04
C ALA A 206 -1.77 10.56 9.92
N PRO A 207 -2.26 11.16 11.02
CA PRO A 207 -3.18 12.28 10.95
C PRO A 207 -2.60 13.40 10.08
N ARG A 208 -3.50 14.11 9.40
CA ARG A 208 -3.14 15.21 8.51
C ARG A 208 -2.28 16.28 9.17
N SER A 209 -2.59 16.62 10.42
CA SER A 209 -1.82 17.58 11.23
C SER A 209 -0.35 17.18 11.37
N ILE A 210 -0.08 15.87 11.48
CA ILE A 210 1.27 15.31 11.57
C ILE A 210 1.95 15.29 10.19
N LEU A 211 1.25 14.88 9.12
CA LEU A 211 1.81 14.95 7.76
C LEU A 211 2.16 16.39 7.35
N GLY A 212 1.42 17.38 7.87
CA GLY A 212 1.75 18.80 7.78
C GLY A 212 3.16 19.13 8.30
N LEU A 213 3.69 18.40 9.28
CA LEU A 213 5.04 18.63 9.79
C LEU A 213 6.11 18.33 8.74
N ILE A 214 5.89 17.39 7.81
CA ILE A 214 6.86 17.11 6.73
C ILE A 214 6.99 18.31 5.79
N THR A 215 5.94 19.10 5.69
CA THR A 215 5.71 20.03 4.58
C THR A 215 5.76 21.50 5.05
N THR A 216 5.58 21.76 6.35
CA THR A 216 5.67 23.12 6.91
C THR A 216 7.03 23.78 6.68
N LYS A 217 7.01 25.09 6.37
CA LYS A 217 8.22 25.92 6.30
C LYS A 217 9.09 25.84 7.55
N LYS A 218 8.53 25.59 8.74
CA LYS A 218 9.33 25.43 9.97
C LYS A 218 10.24 24.20 9.91
N SER A 219 9.75 23.10 9.34
CA SER A 219 10.59 21.93 9.07
C SER A 219 11.64 22.24 8.01
N ALA A 220 11.27 22.97 6.96
CA ALA A 220 12.22 23.46 5.97
C ALA A 220 13.30 24.36 6.61
N LEU A 221 12.97 25.29 7.50
CA LEU A 221 13.93 26.16 8.18
C LEU A 221 14.92 25.40 9.07
N ASN A 222 14.45 24.33 9.74
CA ASN A 222 15.35 23.47 10.52
C ASN A 222 16.29 22.66 9.61
N ILE A 223 15.82 22.29 8.41
CA ILE A 223 16.63 21.62 7.39
C ILE A 223 17.61 22.63 6.76
N GLU A 224 17.15 23.77 6.27
CA GLU A 224 17.93 24.81 5.56
C GLU A 224 19.07 25.38 6.40
N ARG A 225 18.84 25.62 7.70
CA ARG A 225 19.91 26.08 8.61
C ARG A 225 21.05 25.07 8.75
N SER A 226 20.79 23.79 8.46
CA SER A 226 21.80 22.75 8.55
C SER A 226 22.30 22.28 7.17
N HIS A 227 21.48 22.37 6.11
CA HIS A 227 21.78 21.82 4.78
C HIS A 227 20.98 22.56 3.67
N PRO A 228 21.55 23.57 3.01
CA PRO A 228 20.82 24.41 2.04
C PRO A 228 20.67 23.81 0.61
N ALA A 229 21.18 22.61 0.33
CA ALA A 229 21.01 21.94 -0.97
C ALA A 229 21.07 20.42 -0.84
N GLY A 230 20.15 19.68 -1.49
CA GLY A 230 20.21 18.21 -1.57
C GLY A 230 19.39 17.47 -0.51
N THR A 231 18.20 17.98 -0.21
CA THR A 231 17.30 17.31 0.74
C THR A 231 16.70 16.08 0.05
N ALA A 232 17.02 14.87 0.52
CA ALA A 232 16.53 13.59 -0.02
C ALA A 232 17.17 13.09 -1.35
N GLN A 233 18.48 13.25 -1.55
CA GLN A 233 19.19 12.81 -2.78
C GLN A 233 19.05 11.32 -3.12
N VAL A 234 18.86 10.46 -2.12
CA VAL A 234 18.75 9.00 -2.29
C VAL A 234 17.31 8.48 -2.26
N LEU A 235 16.32 9.36 -2.18
CA LEU A 235 14.91 8.98 -2.09
C LEU A 235 14.42 8.42 -3.42
N GLU A 236 14.00 7.17 -3.41
CA GLU A 236 13.49 6.40 -4.55
C GLU A 236 11.96 6.25 -4.48
N ALA A 237 11.40 6.12 -3.27
CA ALA A 237 9.96 5.94 -3.06
C ALA A 237 9.42 6.74 -1.87
N ILE A 238 8.25 7.36 -2.03
CA ILE A 238 7.53 8.07 -0.97
C ILE A 238 6.08 7.62 -0.91
N GLY A 239 5.57 7.41 0.29
CA GLY A 239 4.17 7.12 0.57
C GLY A 239 3.66 8.01 1.70
N LEU A 240 2.63 8.79 1.44
CA LEU A 240 1.96 9.64 2.43
C LEU A 240 0.47 9.26 2.45
N MET A 241 -0.03 8.84 3.61
CA MET A 241 -1.40 8.36 3.78
C MET A 241 -2.06 9.05 4.98
N ALA A 242 -3.11 9.81 4.75
CA ALA A 242 -3.93 10.37 5.82
C ALA A 242 -4.86 9.31 6.41
N LEU A 243 -4.82 9.12 7.74
CA LEU A 243 -5.64 8.10 8.43
C LEU A 243 -7.14 8.40 8.49
N HIS A 244 -7.55 9.66 8.41
CA HIS A 244 -8.95 10.06 8.54
C HIS A 244 -9.46 10.69 7.24
N ASP A 245 -10.72 10.39 6.91
CA ASP A 245 -11.40 10.86 5.71
C ASP A 245 -11.70 12.36 5.81
N THR A 246 -10.72 13.16 5.42
CA THR A 246 -10.87 14.61 5.31
C THR A 246 -10.66 14.99 3.87
N ARG A 247 -11.75 15.45 3.25
CA ARG A 247 -11.84 15.78 1.83
C ARG A 247 -10.68 16.67 1.37
N GLY A 248 -9.87 16.11 0.46
CA GLY A 248 -8.91 16.74 -0.46
C GLY A 248 -8.43 18.16 -0.17
N LEU A 249 -7.49 18.32 0.76
CA LEU A 249 -6.79 19.58 0.93
C LEU A 249 -5.32 19.43 0.50
N TRP A 250 -4.88 20.30 -0.40
CA TRP A 250 -3.49 20.42 -0.80
C TRP A 250 -2.66 20.85 0.40
N VAL A 251 -1.61 20.12 0.70
CA VAL A 251 -0.62 20.63 1.64
C VAL A 251 0.26 21.60 0.87
N ARG A 252 -0.20 22.86 0.80
CA ARG A 252 0.35 23.93 -0.06
C ARG A 252 1.78 24.36 0.28
N SER A 253 2.28 23.99 1.44
CA SER A 253 3.62 24.36 1.90
C SER A 253 4.51 23.14 1.76
N GLY A 254 5.65 23.21 1.07
CA GLY A 254 6.71 22.21 1.20
C GLY A 254 7.36 21.79 -0.12
N GLU A 255 8.56 22.32 -0.38
CA GLU A 255 9.43 21.87 -1.48
C GLU A 255 10.43 20.79 -1.01
N VAL A 256 10.10 20.09 0.08
CA VAL A 256 11.04 19.16 0.76
C VAL A 256 11.51 18.03 -0.15
N PHE A 257 10.71 17.64 -1.13
CA PHE A 257 11.05 16.58 -2.09
C PHE A 257 11.54 17.13 -3.44
N ARG A 258 11.68 18.45 -3.59
CA ARG A 258 12.06 19.09 -4.86
C ARG A 258 13.44 18.61 -5.33
N ASP A 259 14.33 18.35 -4.37
CA ASP A 259 15.70 17.88 -4.58
C ASP A 259 15.84 16.35 -4.52
N ALA A 260 14.78 15.59 -4.85
CA ALA A 260 14.80 14.13 -4.87
C ALA A 260 14.95 13.57 -6.31
N PRO A 261 16.12 13.67 -6.98
CA PRO A 261 16.29 13.29 -8.40
C PRO A 261 16.14 11.78 -8.67
N ARG A 262 16.17 10.97 -7.61
CA ARG A 262 16.00 9.51 -7.70
C ARG A 262 14.57 9.06 -7.44
N LEU A 263 13.65 9.96 -7.11
CA LEU A 263 12.27 9.59 -6.80
C LEU A 263 11.59 9.02 -8.06
N ARG A 264 11.16 7.77 -7.98
CA ARG A 264 10.46 7.06 -9.07
C ARG A 264 9.07 6.62 -8.67
N SER A 265 8.82 6.42 -7.38
CA SER A 265 7.52 5.95 -6.88
C SER A 265 6.90 6.91 -5.86
N ALA A 266 5.64 7.27 -6.06
CA ALA A 266 4.87 8.07 -5.13
C ALA A 266 3.49 7.46 -4.85
N ARG A 267 3.12 7.37 -3.56
CA ARG A 267 1.78 6.98 -3.12
C ARG A 267 1.19 8.04 -2.21
N LEU A 268 0.10 8.64 -2.63
CA LEU A 268 -0.44 9.87 -2.08
C LEU A 268 -1.93 9.70 -1.82
N LEU A 269 -2.28 9.33 -0.59
CA LEU A 269 -3.66 9.06 -0.20
C LEU A 269 -4.14 10.13 0.77
N GLY A 270 -5.04 11.00 0.32
CA GLY A 270 -5.58 12.12 1.09
C GLY A 270 -4.62 13.31 1.24
N VAL A 271 -3.44 13.27 0.61
CA VAL A 271 -2.41 14.31 0.70
C VAL A 271 -1.72 14.50 -0.64
N LEU A 272 -1.70 15.74 -1.14
CA LEU A 272 -0.88 16.16 -2.28
C LEU A 272 0.13 17.21 -1.81
N THR A 273 1.32 17.20 -2.41
CA THR A 273 2.41 18.15 -2.13
C THR A 273 3.05 18.63 -3.43
N ARG A 274 3.32 19.94 -3.52
CA ARG A 274 3.83 20.61 -4.72
C ARG A 274 5.31 20.34 -5.00
N GLY A 275 6.05 19.85 -4.01
CA GLY A 275 7.49 19.59 -4.12
C GLY A 275 7.87 18.27 -4.79
N ILE A 276 6.92 17.49 -5.33
CA ILE A 276 7.27 16.21 -5.95
C ILE A 276 7.80 16.45 -7.37
N PRO A 277 8.95 15.84 -7.75
CA PRO A 277 9.47 15.89 -9.11
C PRO A 277 8.63 14.94 -10.00
N TRP A 278 7.44 15.39 -10.41
CA TRP A 278 6.45 14.59 -11.14
C TRP A 278 6.97 13.99 -12.45
N SER A 279 7.83 14.71 -13.17
CA SER A 279 8.33 14.33 -14.50
C SER A 279 9.14 13.04 -14.54
N GLN A 280 9.72 12.63 -13.42
CA GLN A 280 10.55 11.43 -13.33
C GLN A 280 9.85 10.25 -12.64
N LEU A 281 8.60 10.41 -12.22
CA LEU A 281 7.85 9.31 -11.59
C LEU A 281 7.50 8.24 -12.63
N THR A 282 7.79 6.99 -12.30
CA THR A 282 7.39 5.81 -13.07
C THR A 282 6.15 5.14 -12.46
N ASP A 283 5.92 5.33 -11.16
CA ASP A 283 4.86 4.68 -10.41
C ASP A 283 4.13 5.71 -9.54
N LEU A 284 2.85 5.94 -9.81
CA LEU A 284 2.01 6.90 -9.08
C LEU A 284 0.75 6.21 -8.58
N CYS A 285 0.48 6.34 -7.29
CA CYS A 285 -0.76 5.90 -6.67
C CYS A 285 -1.40 7.07 -5.94
N ILE A 286 -2.61 7.45 -6.31
CA ILE A 286 -3.35 8.58 -5.74
C ILE A 286 -4.73 8.12 -5.29
N GLY A 287 -5.25 8.65 -4.19
CA GLY A 287 -6.63 8.41 -3.75
C GLY A 287 -7.07 9.44 -2.71
N LYS A 288 -8.36 9.52 -2.41
CA LYS A 288 -8.94 10.49 -1.44
C LYS A 288 -8.61 11.97 -1.77
N VAL A 289 -8.55 12.34 -3.04
CA VAL A 289 -8.26 13.71 -3.52
C VAL A 289 -9.27 14.13 -4.59
N LYS A 290 -9.35 15.43 -4.93
CA LYS A 290 -10.27 15.87 -5.99
C LYS A 290 -9.74 15.45 -7.36
N ILE A 291 -10.64 15.13 -8.29
CA ILE A 291 -10.25 14.77 -9.66
C ILE A 291 -9.49 15.91 -10.34
N SER A 292 -9.93 17.16 -10.15
CA SER A 292 -9.23 18.35 -10.69
C SER A 292 -7.75 18.38 -10.31
N ASP A 293 -7.44 18.04 -9.07
CA ASP A 293 -6.08 18.05 -8.56
C ASP A 293 -5.21 16.97 -9.23
N VAL A 294 -5.81 15.83 -9.54
CA VAL A 294 -5.16 14.75 -10.29
C VAL A 294 -4.90 15.21 -11.72
N LEU A 295 -5.90 15.81 -12.37
CA LEU A 295 -5.79 16.32 -13.74
C LEU A 295 -4.73 17.43 -13.88
N ASP A 296 -4.50 18.23 -12.83
CA ASP A 296 -3.42 19.22 -12.81
C ASP A 296 -2.02 18.59 -12.75
N ILE A 297 -1.89 17.42 -12.13
CA ILE A 297 -0.61 16.75 -11.89
C ILE A 297 -0.20 15.87 -13.07
N LEU A 298 -1.14 15.09 -13.63
CA LEU A 298 -0.85 14.07 -14.63
C LEU A 298 -0.10 14.58 -15.88
N PRO A 299 -0.34 15.79 -16.42
CA PRO A 299 0.43 16.32 -17.55
C PRO A 299 1.93 16.46 -17.26
N SER A 300 2.30 16.57 -15.98
CA SER A 300 3.70 16.64 -15.55
C SER A 300 4.36 15.27 -15.43
N CYS A 301 3.63 14.16 -15.52
CA CYS A 301 4.12 12.79 -15.27
C CYS A 301 4.48 12.05 -16.58
N GLN A 302 5.45 12.56 -17.34
CA GLN A 302 5.78 12.06 -18.69
C GLN A 302 6.40 10.65 -18.71
N GLU A 303 7.12 10.27 -17.65
CA GLU A 303 7.77 8.96 -17.51
C GLU A 303 6.88 7.91 -16.82
N LEU A 304 5.60 8.22 -16.61
CA LEU A 304 4.70 7.39 -15.82
C LEU A 304 4.37 6.08 -16.54
N ARG A 305 4.69 4.96 -15.89
CA ARG A 305 4.41 3.60 -16.38
C ARG A 305 3.26 2.95 -15.66
N ARG A 306 3.05 3.28 -14.37
CA ARG A 306 1.97 2.72 -13.57
C ARG A 306 1.19 3.82 -12.86
N LEU A 307 -0.10 3.89 -13.12
CA LEU A 307 -1.03 4.82 -12.47
C LEU A 307 -2.10 4.03 -11.73
N ARG A 308 -2.25 4.31 -10.44
CA ARG A 308 -3.28 3.69 -9.59
C ARG A 308 -4.12 4.76 -8.92
N LEU A 309 -5.40 4.83 -9.26
CA LEU A 309 -6.36 5.80 -8.77
C LEU A 309 -7.35 5.10 -7.83
N LEU A 310 -7.07 5.15 -6.52
CA LEU A 310 -7.85 4.47 -5.51
C LEU A 310 -9.20 5.18 -5.25
N LYS A 311 -10.15 4.45 -4.63
CA LYS A 311 -11.47 4.96 -4.24
C LYS A 311 -11.38 6.28 -3.45
N GLY A 312 -12.42 7.09 -3.55
CA GLY A 312 -12.55 8.36 -2.85
C GLY A 312 -12.01 9.55 -3.65
N LEU A 313 -11.90 9.43 -4.97
CA LEU A 313 -11.77 10.63 -5.79
C LEU A 313 -13.05 11.45 -5.63
N ILE A 314 -12.89 12.72 -5.26
CA ILE A 314 -14.02 13.60 -5.02
C ILE A 314 -14.32 14.28 -6.35
N THR A 315 -15.42 13.87 -6.98
CA THR A 315 -16.02 14.58 -8.10
C THR A 315 -16.47 15.97 -7.63
N ASN A 316 -16.45 16.96 -8.51
CA ASN A 316 -16.79 18.33 -8.10
C ASN A 316 -18.24 18.35 -7.56
N PRO A 317 -18.48 18.85 -6.32
CA PRO A 317 -19.80 18.83 -5.70
C PRO A 317 -20.84 19.64 -6.50
N LYS A 318 -20.41 20.54 -7.39
CA LYS A 318 -21.29 21.35 -8.24
C LYS A 318 -22.14 20.55 -9.24
N LEU A 319 -21.87 19.26 -9.46
CA LEU A 319 -22.74 18.38 -10.26
C LEU A 319 -23.82 17.66 -9.44
N ALA A 320 -23.74 17.66 -8.11
CA ALA A 320 -24.66 16.91 -7.25
C ALA A 320 -25.82 17.75 -6.66
N ASP A 321 -25.75 19.09 -6.72
CA ASP A 321 -26.64 19.97 -5.93
C ASP A 321 -27.61 20.85 -6.75
N SER A 322 -28.02 20.45 -7.96
CA SER A 322 -29.07 21.18 -8.69
C SER A 322 -30.50 20.68 -8.41
N SER A 323 -30.76 19.92 -7.35
CA SER A 323 -32.12 19.38 -7.06
C SER A 323 -32.56 19.41 -5.59
N SER A 324 -32.03 20.29 -4.74
CA SER A 324 -32.71 20.58 -3.47
C SER A 324 -33.52 21.87 -3.62
N ASP A 325 -34.82 21.69 -3.79
CA ASP A 325 -35.81 22.76 -3.72
C ASP A 325 -35.60 23.63 -2.47
N SER A 326 -35.64 24.92 -2.73
CA SER A 326 -35.71 26.01 -1.77
C SER A 326 -36.87 25.82 -0.79
N ASP A 327 -36.57 25.63 0.49
CA ASP A 327 -37.49 26.00 1.57
C ASP A 327 -37.10 27.38 2.09
N ASP A 328 -37.95 28.35 1.74
CA ASP A 328 -37.97 29.72 2.19
C ASP A 328 -38.11 29.81 3.71
N LEU A 329 -37.06 30.26 4.41
CA LEU A 329 -37.20 30.94 5.69
C LEU A 329 -36.38 32.23 5.70
N ALA A 330 -37.06 33.31 5.35
CA ALA A 330 -36.60 34.68 5.52
C ALA A 330 -36.45 35.03 7.01
N VAL A 331 -35.23 35.42 7.41
CA VAL A 331 -34.99 36.16 8.66
C VAL A 331 -34.23 37.43 8.29
N ALA A 332 -34.91 38.56 8.45
CA ALA A 332 -34.38 39.89 8.24
C ALA A 332 -33.46 40.31 9.41
N GLY A 333 -32.29 40.86 9.07
CA GLY A 333 -31.40 41.57 9.99
C GLY A 333 -30.41 42.42 9.21
N PRO A 334 -30.20 43.71 9.56
CA PRO A 334 -29.40 44.64 8.75
C PRO A 334 -27.90 44.59 9.09
N ASP A 335 -27.08 44.51 8.04
CA ASP A 335 -25.80 45.17 7.72
C ASP A 335 -24.95 45.85 8.83
N PRO A 336 -23.60 45.80 8.76
CA PRO A 336 -22.87 46.46 7.67
C PRO A 336 -21.65 45.74 7.06
N GLU A 337 -21.61 45.76 5.73
CA GLU A 337 -20.50 46.14 4.84
C GLU A 337 -19.05 45.85 5.31
N GLU A 338 -18.55 44.66 4.96
CA GLU A 338 -17.14 44.48 4.60
C GLU A 338 -17.08 43.84 3.20
N GLU A 339 -16.73 44.64 2.20
CA GLU A 339 -16.49 44.21 0.82
C GLU A 339 -15.29 43.25 0.75
N VAL A 340 -15.55 41.95 0.88
CA VAL A 340 -14.60 40.89 0.52
C VAL A 340 -14.67 40.73 -1.00
N PRO A 341 -13.54 40.81 -1.74
CA PRO A 341 -13.56 40.62 -3.19
C PRO A 341 -13.99 39.19 -3.49
N THR A 342 -15.20 39.07 -4.02
CA THR A 342 -15.77 37.84 -4.59
C THR A 342 -14.93 37.44 -5.79
N SER A 343 -13.91 36.61 -5.54
CA SER A 343 -13.17 35.95 -6.60
C SER A 343 -14.14 35.07 -7.38
N GLU A 344 -14.42 35.47 -8.62
CA GLU A 344 -15.23 34.75 -9.60
C GLU A 344 -14.78 33.27 -9.67
N GLU A 345 -15.55 32.39 -9.05
CA GLU A 345 -15.42 30.95 -9.29
C GLU A 345 -15.94 30.67 -10.70
N GLY A 346 -15.02 30.63 -11.66
CA GLY A 346 -15.29 30.23 -13.04
C GLY A 346 -16.06 28.92 -13.10
N SER A 347 -17.31 29.02 -13.56
CA SER A 347 -18.15 27.86 -13.87
C SER A 347 -17.53 27.08 -15.02
N LEU A 348 -17.01 25.88 -14.73
CA LEU A 348 -16.44 24.94 -15.71
C LEU A 348 -17.52 24.18 -16.51
N VAL A 349 -18.78 24.60 -16.46
CA VAL A 349 -19.89 23.88 -17.08
C VAL A 349 -20.29 24.59 -18.37
N GLY A 350 -19.66 24.21 -19.49
CA GLY A 350 -19.96 24.78 -20.79
C GLY A 350 -19.14 24.24 -21.97
N GLY A 351 -19.24 22.94 -22.26
CA GLY A 351 -19.21 22.43 -23.65
C GLY A 351 -17.96 22.63 -24.51
N THR A 352 -16.75 22.48 -23.97
CA THR A 352 -15.51 22.56 -24.77
C THR A 352 -14.72 21.27 -24.68
N ASP A 353 -14.26 20.77 -25.83
CA ASP A 353 -13.25 19.72 -26.02
C ASP A 353 -12.08 19.89 -25.02
N GLN A 354 -12.21 19.35 -23.81
CA GLN A 354 -11.09 19.30 -22.89
C GLN A 354 -10.07 18.35 -23.50
N ALA A 355 -8.89 18.88 -23.81
CA ALA A 355 -7.82 18.11 -24.38
C ALA A 355 -7.51 16.91 -23.47
N LYS A 356 -7.65 15.70 -24.01
CA LYS A 356 -7.33 14.47 -23.27
C LYS A 356 -5.85 14.49 -22.88
N ILE A 357 -5.58 14.20 -21.61
CA ILE A 357 -4.22 14.05 -21.08
C ILE A 357 -3.63 12.78 -21.67
N THR A 358 -2.59 12.93 -22.49
CA THR A 358 -1.91 11.80 -23.12
C THR A 358 -0.77 11.30 -22.25
N LEU A 359 -0.89 10.05 -21.79
CA LEU A 359 0.14 9.35 -21.00
C LEU A 359 0.79 8.26 -21.87
N ALA A 360 1.73 8.69 -22.74
CA ALA A 360 2.29 7.85 -23.79
C ALA A 360 3.06 6.62 -23.28
N ASN A 361 3.61 6.67 -22.07
CA ASN A 361 4.42 5.59 -21.47
C ASN A 361 3.64 4.73 -20.48
N LEU A 362 2.34 4.99 -20.27
CA LEU A 362 1.55 4.28 -19.29
C LEU A 362 1.35 2.83 -19.73
N GLU A 363 1.85 1.87 -18.93
CA GLU A 363 1.77 0.44 -19.18
C GLU A 363 0.64 -0.21 -18.34
N VAL A 364 0.44 0.27 -17.11
CA VAL A 364 -0.54 -0.26 -16.14
C VAL A 364 -1.41 0.88 -15.64
N LEU A 365 -2.72 0.75 -15.81
CA LEU A 365 -3.72 1.68 -15.29
C LEU A 365 -4.70 0.93 -14.39
N GLU A 366 -4.74 1.30 -13.12
CA GLU A 366 -5.74 0.82 -12.15
C GLU A 366 -6.56 2.00 -11.67
N PHE A 367 -7.89 1.88 -11.66
CA PHE A 367 -8.75 2.94 -11.14
C PHE A 367 -10.03 2.39 -10.52
N PHE A 368 -10.58 3.15 -9.58
CA PHE A 368 -11.87 2.85 -8.97
C PHE A 368 -13.03 3.67 -9.56
N ASP A 369 -12.72 4.86 -10.08
CA ASP A 369 -13.70 5.81 -10.61
C ASP A 369 -13.52 5.96 -12.13
N PRO A 370 -14.46 5.45 -12.95
CA PRO A 370 -14.35 5.49 -14.40
C PRO A 370 -14.50 6.90 -14.99
N GLU A 371 -15.03 7.90 -14.27
CA GLU A 371 -15.19 9.26 -14.81
C GLU A 371 -13.86 9.84 -15.30
N ILE A 372 -12.75 9.51 -14.61
CA ILE A 372 -11.44 10.02 -14.97
C ILE A 372 -10.97 9.54 -16.36
N LEU A 373 -11.48 8.40 -16.83
CA LEU A 373 -11.13 7.87 -18.15
C LEU A 373 -11.52 8.81 -19.30
N GLY A 374 -12.57 9.61 -19.12
CA GLY A 374 -12.98 10.60 -20.11
C GLY A 374 -11.89 11.62 -20.43
N TYR A 375 -10.98 11.86 -19.48
CA TYR A 375 -9.90 12.84 -19.57
C TYR A 375 -8.55 12.22 -19.95
N LEU A 376 -8.45 10.89 -20.07
CA LEU A 376 -7.18 10.20 -20.28
C LEU A 376 -7.10 9.58 -21.68
N HIS A 377 -5.89 9.60 -22.23
CA HIS A 377 -5.52 8.84 -23.42
C HIS A 377 -4.19 8.11 -23.15
N ALA A 378 -4.21 6.77 -23.18
CA ALA A 378 -3.08 5.93 -22.80
C ALA A 378 -2.80 4.87 -23.88
N PRO A 379 -2.23 5.25 -25.03
CA PRO A 379 -2.11 4.36 -26.19
C PRO A 379 -1.19 3.15 -25.95
N SER A 380 -0.28 3.23 -24.97
CA SER A 380 0.65 2.14 -24.61
C SER A 380 0.16 1.24 -23.48
N SER A 381 -1.03 1.49 -22.93
CA SER A 381 -1.55 0.74 -21.78
C SER A 381 -1.77 -0.71 -22.15
N ARG A 382 -1.19 -1.63 -21.38
CA ARG A 382 -1.28 -3.09 -21.59
C ARG A 382 -2.18 -3.75 -20.57
N VAL A 383 -2.26 -3.17 -19.38
CA VAL A 383 -3.03 -3.69 -18.25
C VAL A 383 -4.00 -2.61 -17.80
N LEU A 384 -5.29 -2.92 -17.85
CA LEU A 384 -6.35 -2.09 -17.32
C LEU A 384 -7.03 -2.83 -16.17
N THR A 385 -7.00 -2.26 -14.97
CA THR A 385 -7.72 -2.78 -13.81
C THR A 385 -8.81 -1.79 -13.40
N ILE A 386 -10.05 -2.25 -13.41
CA ILE A 386 -11.24 -1.47 -13.10
C ILE A 386 -11.83 -2.00 -11.80
N LYS A 387 -11.98 -1.14 -10.78
CA LYS A 387 -12.53 -1.53 -9.48
C LYS A 387 -13.75 -0.67 -9.12
N THR A 388 -14.94 -1.05 -9.57
CA THR A 388 -16.12 -0.18 -9.46
C THR A 388 -17.17 -0.67 -8.46
N THR A 389 -17.67 0.25 -7.64
CA THR A 389 -18.77 0.01 -6.70
C THR A 389 -20.12 0.57 -7.16
N LEU A 390 -20.19 1.29 -8.28
CA LEU A 390 -21.41 1.96 -8.72
C LEU A 390 -21.98 1.34 -10.00
N PRO A 391 -23.32 1.42 -10.20
CA PRO A 391 -23.96 0.97 -11.43
C PRO A 391 -23.45 1.77 -12.62
N PHE A 392 -22.67 1.10 -13.46
CA PHE A 392 -21.76 1.63 -14.48
C PHE A 392 -22.39 2.34 -15.69
N LEU A 393 -23.69 2.67 -15.64
CA LEU A 393 -24.45 3.03 -16.86
C LEU A 393 -24.07 4.39 -17.43
N SER A 394 -23.79 5.41 -16.61
CA SER A 394 -23.32 6.72 -17.09
C SER A 394 -21.87 6.67 -17.62
N ASP A 395 -21.07 5.80 -17.03
CA ASP A 395 -19.61 5.82 -17.21
C ASP A 395 -19.14 4.85 -18.30
N PHE A 396 -20.07 4.05 -18.81
CA PHE A 396 -19.86 3.14 -19.92
C PHE A 396 -19.27 3.83 -21.14
N ARG A 397 -19.76 5.04 -21.45
CA ARG A 397 -19.28 5.82 -22.59
C ARG A 397 -17.81 6.22 -22.43
N ALA A 398 -17.42 6.71 -21.25
CA ALA A 398 -16.04 7.09 -20.98
C ALA A 398 -15.10 5.88 -21.09
N LEU A 399 -15.52 4.72 -20.57
CA LEU A 399 -14.76 3.48 -20.71
C LEU A 399 -14.67 3.02 -22.17
N SER A 400 -15.79 3.00 -22.90
CA SER A 400 -15.86 2.65 -24.31
C SER A 400 -14.94 3.52 -25.16
N ASP A 401 -15.01 4.84 -24.99
CA ASP A 401 -14.16 5.81 -25.67
C ASP A 401 -12.68 5.59 -25.32
N PHE A 402 -12.38 5.31 -24.05
CA PHE A 402 -11.02 5.02 -23.60
C PHE A 402 -10.45 3.75 -24.23
N LEU A 403 -11.21 2.65 -24.21
CA LEU A 403 -10.82 1.36 -24.80
C LEU A 403 -10.61 1.47 -26.30
N THR A 404 -11.51 2.17 -27.00
CA THR A 404 -11.39 2.42 -28.44
C THR A 404 -10.10 3.18 -28.77
N SER A 405 -9.70 4.12 -27.90
CA SER A 405 -8.45 4.87 -28.07
C SER A 405 -7.18 4.12 -27.60
N SER A 406 -7.33 3.05 -26.82
CA SER A 406 -6.25 2.33 -26.13
C SER A 406 -6.13 0.89 -26.63
N SER A 407 -5.86 0.74 -27.93
CA SER A 407 -5.79 -0.56 -28.61
C SER A 407 -4.70 -1.54 -28.10
N ALA A 408 -3.75 -1.07 -27.30
CA ALA A 408 -2.67 -1.89 -26.76
C ALA A 408 -3.07 -2.74 -25.53
N ILE A 409 -4.28 -2.58 -25.01
CA ILE A 409 -4.74 -3.30 -23.81
C ILE A 409 -4.83 -4.79 -24.09
N ARG A 410 -4.13 -5.58 -23.29
CA ARG A 410 -4.07 -7.05 -23.40
C ARG A 410 -4.69 -7.76 -22.20
N ILE A 411 -4.55 -7.14 -21.03
CA ILE A 411 -5.07 -7.65 -19.76
C ILE A 411 -6.13 -6.66 -19.29
N LEU A 412 -7.35 -7.15 -19.15
CA LEU A 412 -8.44 -6.41 -18.53
C LEU A 412 -8.84 -7.15 -17.25
N ASP A 413 -8.64 -6.52 -16.10
CA ASP A 413 -9.06 -7.01 -14.80
C ASP A 413 -10.22 -6.14 -14.32
N VAL A 414 -11.41 -6.72 -14.19
CA VAL A 414 -12.61 -6.01 -13.76
C VAL A 414 -13.06 -6.60 -12.44
N VAL A 415 -12.90 -5.83 -11.37
CA VAL A 415 -13.43 -6.13 -10.04
C VAL A 415 -14.72 -5.36 -9.86
N ILE A 416 -15.83 -6.07 -9.71
CA ILE A 416 -17.14 -5.45 -9.65
C ILE A 416 -17.89 -5.83 -8.39
N PHE A 417 -18.44 -4.83 -7.71
CA PHE A 417 -19.18 -5.02 -6.46
C PHE A 417 -20.70 -4.99 -6.67
N GLU A 418 -21.20 -4.14 -7.58
CA GLU A 418 -22.63 -4.02 -7.92
C GLU A 418 -22.76 -3.69 -9.42
N PHE A 419 -22.96 -4.70 -10.29
CA PHE A 419 -22.93 -4.50 -11.75
C PHE A 419 -24.14 -5.05 -12.49
N ASN A 420 -24.54 -4.34 -13.54
CA ASN A 420 -25.31 -4.93 -14.63
C ASN A 420 -24.35 -5.55 -15.66
N ILE A 421 -24.17 -6.87 -15.56
CA ILE A 421 -23.27 -7.66 -16.42
C ILE A 421 -23.55 -7.52 -17.92
N ASN A 422 -24.76 -7.11 -18.31
CA ASN A 422 -25.10 -6.86 -19.72
C ASN A 422 -24.21 -5.76 -20.32
N SER A 423 -23.81 -4.77 -19.52
CA SER A 423 -22.91 -3.71 -19.99
C SER A 423 -21.53 -4.26 -20.34
N LEU A 424 -21.04 -5.30 -19.64
CA LEU A 424 -19.71 -5.86 -19.93
C LEU A 424 -19.67 -6.51 -21.32
N ALA A 425 -20.78 -7.14 -21.72
CA ALA A 425 -20.92 -7.75 -23.04
C ALA A 425 -20.76 -6.72 -24.17
N GLU A 426 -21.26 -5.51 -23.97
CA GLU A 426 -21.17 -4.41 -24.93
C GLU A 426 -19.72 -3.90 -25.11
N LEU A 427 -18.80 -4.17 -24.17
CA LEU A 427 -17.39 -3.79 -24.31
C LEU A 427 -16.60 -4.72 -25.23
N PHE A 428 -17.01 -5.98 -25.36
CA PHE A 428 -16.21 -6.99 -26.06
C PHE A 428 -15.91 -6.63 -27.53
N PRO A 429 -16.85 -6.11 -28.33
CA PRO A 429 -16.56 -5.67 -29.69
C PRO A 429 -15.51 -4.55 -29.78
N LEU A 430 -15.33 -3.77 -28.71
CA LEU A 430 -14.38 -2.65 -28.64
C LEU A 430 -12.96 -3.09 -28.26
N MET A 431 -12.78 -4.36 -27.92
CA MET A 431 -11.54 -4.89 -27.33
C MET A 431 -10.99 -6.11 -28.10
N PRO A 432 -10.76 -6.02 -29.42
CA PRO A 432 -10.34 -7.18 -30.22
C PRO A 432 -8.98 -7.76 -29.80
N GLU A 433 -8.11 -6.95 -29.18
CA GLU A 433 -6.74 -7.32 -28.79
C GLU A 433 -6.62 -7.87 -27.36
N VAL A 434 -7.70 -7.89 -26.57
CA VAL A 434 -7.67 -8.40 -25.19
C VAL A 434 -7.44 -9.91 -25.19
N ARG A 435 -6.37 -10.34 -24.50
CA ARG A 435 -5.92 -11.73 -24.41
C ARG A 435 -6.30 -12.37 -23.09
N ASP A 436 -6.27 -11.60 -22.01
CA ASP A 436 -6.58 -12.08 -20.67
C ASP A 436 -7.67 -11.18 -20.07
N LEU A 437 -8.80 -11.78 -19.71
CA LEU A 437 -9.92 -11.08 -19.07
C LEU A 437 -10.15 -11.73 -17.71
N GLN A 438 -9.81 -11.01 -16.65
CA GLN A 438 -10.15 -11.39 -15.28
C GLN A 438 -11.40 -10.61 -14.89
N VAL A 439 -12.45 -11.32 -14.49
CA VAL A 439 -13.69 -10.68 -14.03
C VAL A 439 -13.99 -11.19 -12.64
N LYS A 440 -13.56 -10.43 -11.64
CA LYS A 440 -13.91 -10.70 -10.25
C LYS A 440 -15.24 -10.04 -9.94
N VAL A 441 -16.27 -10.83 -9.67
CA VAL A 441 -17.63 -10.33 -9.40
C VAL A 441 -17.97 -10.59 -7.94
N CYS A 442 -17.81 -9.55 -7.13
CA CYS A 442 -18.16 -9.54 -5.73
C CYS A 442 -19.61 -9.09 -5.53
N SER A 443 -20.59 -9.95 -5.81
CA SER A 443 -22.00 -9.64 -5.55
C SER A 443 -22.43 -10.02 -4.13
N ARG A 444 -23.25 -9.17 -3.50
CA ARG A 444 -24.03 -9.52 -2.30
C ARG A 444 -25.44 -10.03 -2.62
N ASP A 445 -25.90 -9.82 -3.85
CA ASP A 445 -27.27 -10.14 -4.25
C ASP A 445 -27.33 -11.36 -5.17
N ALA A 446 -28.19 -12.32 -4.81
CA ALA A 446 -28.44 -13.55 -5.55
C ALA A 446 -29.28 -13.31 -6.83
N THR A 447 -29.85 -12.12 -7.00
CA THR A 447 -30.70 -11.77 -8.16
C THR A 447 -29.95 -11.61 -9.50
N LEU A 448 -28.62 -11.69 -9.52
CA LEU A 448 -27.79 -11.52 -10.72
C LEU A 448 -27.85 -12.67 -11.75
N GLN A 449 -28.62 -13.74 -11.51
CA GLN A 449 -28.67 -14.90 -12.40
C GLN A 449 -29.05 -14.56 -13.85
N GLY A 450 -29.94 -13.59 -14.07
CA GLY A 450 -30.39 -13.21 -15.43
C GLY A 450 -29.29 -12.57 -16.28
N GLY A 451 -28.35 -11.85 -15.65
CA GLY A 451 -27.21 -11.29 -16.36
C GLY A 451 -26.17 -12.35 -16.73
N ALA A 452 -25.95 -13.33 -15.85
CA ALA A 452 -24.91 -14.33 -16.02
C ALA A 452 -25.01 -15.06 -17.38
N ASP A 453 -26.23 -15.36 -17.84
CA ASP A 453 -26.45 -16.01 -19.13
C ASP A 453 -26.07 -15.12 -20.33
N HIS A 454 -26.37 -13.83 -20.27
CA HIS A 454 -25.92 -12.87 -21.28
C HIS A 454 -24.40 -12.75 -21.33
N LEU A 455 -23.72 -12.76 -20.19
CA LEU A 455 -22.25 -12.75 -20.15
C LEU A 455 -21.68 -14.04 -20.75
N LEU A 456 -22.25 -15.20 -20.43
CA LEU A 456 -21.80 -16.49 -20.98
C LEU A 456 -21.94 -16.51 -22.51
N ASP A 457 -23.07 -16.07 -23.04
CA ASP A 457 -23.29 -16.00 -24.49
C ASP A 457 -22.33 -15.02 -25.18
N SER A 458 -22.00 -13.93 -24.49
CA SER A 458 -20.99 -12.97 -24.95
C SER A 458 -19.57 -13.54 -24.88
N LEU A 459 -19.27 -14.39 -23.89
CA LEU A 459 -17.99 -15.10 -23.81
C LEU A 459 -17.85 -16.18 -24.90
N LYS A 460 -18.96 -16.79 -25.36
CA LYS A 460 -18.95 -17.75 -26.49
C LYS A 460 -18.50 -17.10 -27.80
N THR A 461 -18.84 -15.83 -28.01
CA THR A 461 -18.80 -15.17 -29.34
C THR A 461 -17.92 -13.91 -29.40
N GLY A 462 -17.81 -13.15 -28.31
CA GLY A 462 -17.34 -11.76 -28.33
C GLY A 462 -15.83 -11.53 -28.17
N LEU A 463 -15.05 -12.51 -27.72
CA LEU A 463 -13.60 -12.33 -27.49
C LEU A 463 -12.79 -13.52 -28.02
N PRO A 464 -12.50 -13.61 -29.32
CA PRO A 464 -11.79 -14.76 -29.89
C PRO A 464 -10.36 -14.94 -29.31
N MET A 465 -9.73 -13.86 -28.86
CA MET A 465 -8.36 -13.86 -28.30
C MET A 465 -8.29 -14.20 -26.81
N LEU A 466 -9.43 -14.37 -26.13
CA LEU A 466 -9.47 -14.63 -24.70
C LEU A 466 -8.87 -16.00 -24.35
N LYS A 467 -7.82 -16.00 -23.52
CA LYS A 467 -7.04 -17.16 -23.06
C LYS A 467 -7.35 -17.59 -21.64
N GLN A 468 -7.62 -16.64 -20.75
CA GLN A 468 -7.94 -16.89 -19.35
C GLN A 468 -9.17 -16.11 -18.93
N PHE A 469 -10.14 -16.80 -18.32
CA PHE A 469 -11.28 -16.21 -17.62
C PHE A 469 -11.26 -16.68 -16.16
N THR A 470 -11.24 -15.73 -15.23
CA THR A 470 -11.31 -16.01 -13.79
C THR A 470 -12.53 -15.32 -13.22
N SER A 471 -13.39 -16.08 -12.51
CA SER A 471 -14.56 -15.59 -11.80
C SER A 471 -14.46 -15.90 -10.31
N GLU A 472 -14.54 -14.87 -9.49
CA GLU A 472 -14.54 -14.96 -8.02
C GLU A 472 -15.78 -14.29 -7.45
N GLY A 473 -16.58 -15.03 -6.67
CA GLY A 473 -17.83 -14.52 -6.07
C GLY A 473 -18.43 -15.46 -5.02
N GLU A 474 -19.29 -14.91 -4.16
CA GLU A 474 -20.05 -15.67 -3.16
C GLU A 474 -21.31 -16.25 -3.83
N GLY A 475 -21.35 -17.58 -3.96
CA GLY A 475 -22.26 -18.26 -4.87
C GLY A 475 -21.67 -18.34 -6.28
N ALA A 476 -21.68 -19.54 -6.88
CA ALA A 476 -21.21 -19.70 -8.24
C ALA A 476 -22.17 -18.96 -9.19
N LEU A 477 -21.77 -17.80 -9.71
CA LEU A 477 -22.51 -17.04 -10.73
C LEU A 477 -22.87 -17.91 -11.93
N PHE A 478 -22.07 -18.94 -12.18
CA PHE A 478 -22.26 -19.90 -13.25
C PHE A 478 -22.21 -21.31 -12.66
N SER A 479 -23.11 -22.18 -13.12
CA SER A 479 -22.94 -23.61 -12.87
C SER A 479 -21.73 -24.13 -13.64
N GLU A 480 -21.11 -25.20 -13.13
CA GLU A 480 -19.98 -25.86 -13.81
C GLU A 480 -20.39 -26.34 -15.21
N GLU A 481 -21.63 -26.78 -15.40
CA GLU A 481 -22.14 -27.19 -16.73
C GLU A 481 -22.16 -26.04 -17.73
N LYS A 482 -22.65 -24.86 -17.33
CA LYS A 482 -22.72 -23.68 -18.20
C LYS A 482 -21.33 -23.23 -18.63
N LEU A 483 -20.34 -23.26 -17.75
CA LEU A 483 -18.96 -22.92 -18.10
C LEU A 483 -18.29 -23.98 -18.98
N ARG A 484 -18.59 -25.26 -18.76
CA ARG A 484 -18.15 -26.35 -19.64
C ARG A 484 -18.71 -26.18 -21.05
N GLU A 485 -19.98 -25.77 -21.17
CA GLU A 485 -20.61 -25.45 -22.46
C GLU A 485 -19.86 -24.31 -23.19
N VAL A 486 -19.50 -23.23 -22.48
CA VAL A 486 -18.71 -22.12 -23.05
C VAL A 486 -17.35 -22.61 -23.54
N LEU A 487 -16.65 -23.43 -22.74
CA LEU A 487 -15.35 -24.00 -23.09
C LEU A 487 -15.42 -24.87 -24.36
N GLU A 488 -16.37 -25.80 -24.43
CA GLU A 488 -16.54 -26.68 -25.60
C GLU A 488 -16.96 -25.88 -26.84
N THR A 489 -17.84 -24.89 -26.69
CA THR A 489 -18.24 -24.01 -27.80
C THR A 489 -17.03 -23.26 -28.36
N ARG A 490 -16.18 -22.68 -27.50
CA ARG A 490 -14.98 -21.96 -27.94
C ARG A 490 -13.93 -22.88 -28.57
N LYS A 491 -13.77 -24.09 -28.02
CA LYS A 491 -12.90 -25.12 -28.57
C LYS A 491 -13.35 -25.53 -29.98
N ALA A 492 -14.65 -25.70 -30.20
CA ALA A 492 -15.22 -25.97 -31.52
C ALA A 492 -14.99 -24.81 -32.51
N ASN A 493 -15.00 -23.57 -32.02
CA ASN A 493 -14.71 -22.37 -32.81
C ASN A 493 -13.21 -22.12 -33.05
N GLY A 494 -12.32 -23.03 -32.62
CA GLY A 494 -10.86 -22.87 -32.77
C GLY A 494 -10.26 -21.75 -31.91
N CYS A 495 -11.01 -21.23 -30.93
CA CYS A 495 -10.56 -20.17 -30.04
C CYS A 495 -9.92 -20.78 -28.78
N ALA A 496 -8.68 -20.38 -28.47
CA ALA A 496 -7.87 -20.99 -27.41
C ALA A 496 -8.16 -20.37 -26.03
N LEU A 497 -9.33 -20.65 -25.44
CA LEU A 497 -9.50 -20.46 -23.99
C LEU A 497 -8.73 -21.57 -23.27
N SER A 498 -7.53 -21.24 -22.80
CA SER A 498 -6.59 -22.20 -22.21
C SER A 498 -6.87 -22.48 -20.72
N ARG A 499 -7.53 -21.54 -20.02
CA ARG A 499 -7.79 -21.64 -18.58
C ARG A 499 -9.09 -20.95 -18.21
N VAL A 500 -9.96 -21.66 -17.52
CA VAL A 500 -11.11 -21.08 -16.79
C VAL A 500 -10.91 -21.43 -15.33
N GLU A 501 -10.90 -20.42 -14.47
CA GLU A 501 -10.75 -20.60 -13.04
C GLU A 501 -11.95 -19.99 -12.33
N ILE A 502 -12.63 -20.80 -11.53
CA ILE A 502 -13.72 -20.36 -10.68
C ILE A 502 -13.24 -20.55 -9.26
N SER A 503 -13.04 -19.46 -8.54
CA SER A 503 -12.77 -19.52 -7.10
C SER A 503 -14.04 -19.09 -6.38
N SER A 504 -14.68 -20.02 -5.68
CA SER A 504 -15.65 -19.64 -4.64
C SER A 504 -14.87 -19.30 -3.39
N SER A 505 -14.33 -18.08 -3.33
CA SER A 505 -13.83 -17.55 -2.07
C SER A 505 -14.99 -16.88 -1.36
N LEU A 506 -15.27 -17.27 -0.10
CA LEU A 506 -16.03 -16.43 0.80
C LEU A 506 -15.25 -15.11 0.91
N CYS A 507 -15.72 -14.08 0.21
CA CYS A 507 -15.17 -12.75 0.38
C CYS A 507 -15.74 -12.24 1.71
N ILE A 508 -14.98 -12.42 2.79
CA ILE A 508 -15.30 -11.78 4.05
C ILE A 508 -15.08 -10.27 3.83
N TYR A 509 -16.16 -9.59 3.45
CA TYR A 509 -16.22 -8.14 3.49
C TYR A 509 -16.47 -7.74 4.94
N SER A 510 -15.53 -7.02 5.54
CA SER A 510 -15.91 -6.08 6.57
C SER A 510 -16.56 -4.90 5.84
N ASP A 511 -17.84 -4.66 6.09
CA ASP A 511 -18.41 -3.33 5.85
C ASP A 511 -17.56 -2.31 6.63
N ASP A 512 -17.27 -1.19 5.96
CA ASP A 512 -16.45 -0.02 6.37
C ASP A 512 -15.02 0.08 5.82
#